data_AF-A0A8S2UNJ7-F1
#
_entry.id   AF-A0A8S2UNJ7-F1
#
_cell.length_a   1.000
_cell.length_b   1.000
_cell.length_c   1.000
_cell.angle_alpha   90.00
_cell.angle_beta   90.00
_cell.angle_gamma   90.00
#
_symmetry.space_group_name_H-M   'P 1'
#
loop_
_entity.id
_entity.type
_entity.pdbx_description
1 polymer ?
#
loop_
_entity_poly.entity_id
_entity_poly.type
_entity_poly.pdbx_seq_one_letter_code
_entity_poly.pdbx_strand_id
1 'polypeptide(L)'
;SSSVNVLLPNNAGSIGPRVIGVLGGLDLHGIPHNVSWTRLASTASAGQTSITLREPVDWTIGNEIILTTTDTRIEHSERRTIDAINGPGTVITLNSALTYTHIVINNVFPNGEVYQVAGAVGLMTRNVRVICQSPASEKFGFRSLVTDYATNIWNPVGAEHLYTYYKGYARVSDTQFIGYGQFVDAPNEAKREGFHLYNLGDWSASRPTYIDSSSSDGDYYSAIGLWDTNGAPITNNVVYNTYESAIVIEGQNNIMQKNLVSTVYWSDVAQPEYAPFNSNWDGAIVSKTATSVDNSVSSVQRLSYRIQGNSCPGTILPTDIDNDYDNNEAHSYISGVNIWPTDPGFQYDTTTTHIFGNNSMTIRNSLVIGAITPNDCSDVPDTTTRSEQYGSKAIPIVSAISSSGSPGGRSDISFPYFSRDNMMPVHPWSSIGAYPCIGGVLRITNVTFDFFNDICSRRDIAIQVSQNNDDGQHPVITSQISLYNISSGKKIFNGRPNIGVVDPSDCVGGQAHGVGDFRIPTVALSDSNGQIISISGPYPGRGIDRSPACVYQPSYQMYLCLNVTDYRMLIIESMDADTET
;
A
#
# COMPACT_ATOMS: atom_id res chain seq x y z
N SER A 1 13.97 -3.31 -33.09
CA SER A 1 15.26 -4.01 -33.21
C SER A 1 15.05 -5.46 -32.78
N SER A 2 15.73 -6.43 -33.39
CA SER A 2 15.65 -7.84 -32.97
C SER A 2 16.44 -8.02 -31.67
N SER A 3 15.79 -7.80 -30.52
CA SER A 3 16.42 -8.01 -29.23
C SER A 3 16.70 -9.50 -29.03
N VAL A 4 17.96 -9.84 -28.74
CA VAL A 4 18.38 -11.22 -28.51
C VAL A 4 17.78 -11.72 -27.21
N ASN A 5 17.10 -12.86 -27.28
CA ASN A 5 16.58 -13.57 -26.11
C ASN A 5 17.72 -14.13 -25.27
N VAL A 6 17.64 -13.98 -23.94
CA VAL A 6 18.58 -14.60 -23.01
C VAL A 6 18.14 -16.05 -22.76
N LEU A 7 18.98 -16.99 -23.20
CA LEU A 7 18.72 -18.42 -23.07
C LEU A 7 19.15 -18.91 -21.68
N LEU A 8 18.34 -19.79 -21.10
CA LEU A 8 18.68 -20.50 -19.87
C LEU A 8 19.74 -21.57 -20.15
N PRO A 9 20.57 -21.93 -19.16
CA PRO A 9 21.48 -23.05 -19.27
C PRO A 9 20.77 -24.32 -19.76
N ASN A 10 21.49 -25.13 -20.54
CA ASN A 10 21.04 -26.46 -20.93
C ASN A 10 19.76 -26.50 -21.78
N ASN A 11 19.57 -25.49 -22.63
CA ASN A 11 18.46 -25.38 -23.59
C ASN A 11 17.06 -25.39 -22.95
N ALA A 12 16.95 -24.93 -21.70
CA ALA A 12 15.70 -24.92 -20.95
C ALA A 12 14.71 -23.81 -21.33
N GLY A 13 14.97 -23.10 -22.43
CA GLY A 13 14.15 -22.01 -22.90
C GLY A 13 14.82 -20.66 -22.75
N SER A 14 14.00 -19.61 -22.69
CA SER A 14 14.41 -18.21 -22.74
C SER A 14 13.70 -17.43 -21.65
N ILE A 15 14.40 -16.51 -21.00
CA ILE A 15 13.81 -15.53 -20.06
C ILE A 15 13.46 -14.19 -20.76
N GLY A 16 13.51 -14.18 -22.08
CA GLY A 16 13.18 -13.02 -22.92
C GLY A 16 14.37 -12.08 -23.14
N PRO A 17 14.13 -10.94 -23.80
CA PRO A 17 15.18 -9.96 -24.10
C PRO A 17 15.37 -8.94 -22.98
N ARG A 18 16.49 -8.21 -23.05
CA ARG A 18 16.83 -7.07 -22.16
C ARG A 18 16.70 -7.42 -20.67
N VAL A 19 17.17 -8.61 -20.30
CA VAL A 19 17.11 -9.12 -18.93
C VAL A 19 18.49 -9.51 -18.43
N ILE A 20 18.79 -9.16 -17.18
CA ILE A 20 19.90 -9.74 -16.41
C ILE A 20 19.32 -10.94 -15.67
N GLY A 21 19.59 -12.15 -16.16
CA GLY A 21 19.20 -13.39 -15.49
C GLY A 21 20.21 -13.77 -14.41
N VAL A 22 19.79 -13.71 -13.14
CA VAL A 22 20.63 -13.97 -11.98
C VAL A 22 20.28 -15.32 -11.37
N LEU A 23 21.05 -16.34 -11.77
CA LEU A 23 20.95 -17.73 -11.30
C LEU A 23 22.11 -18.10 -10.34
N GLY A 24 22.92 -17.11 -9.98
CA GLY A 24 24.08 -17.20 -9.09
C GLY A 24 24.14 -15.97 -8.19
N GLY A 25 25.11 -15.07 -8.39
CA GLY A 25 25.19 -13.81 -7.65
C GLY A 25 25.19 -12.59 -8.57
N LEU A 26 24.51 -11.53 -8.16
CA LEU A 26 24.63 -10.18 -8.72
C LEU A 26 25.13 -9.24 -7.63
N ASP A 27 26.28 -8.60 -7.88
CA ASP A 27 26.89 -7.62 -6.98
C ASP A 27 27.02 -6.29 -7.70
N LEU A 28 26.28 -5.28 -7.24
CA LEU A 28 26.33 -3.92 -7.75
C LEU A 28 26.49 -2.97 -6.56
N HIS A 29 27.65 -2.32 -6.46
CA HIS A 29 27.96 -1.43 -5.34
C HIS A 29 28.52 -0.12 -5.89
N GLY A 30 27.76 0.96 -5.70
CA GLY A 30 28.22 2.30 -5.96
C GLY A 30 29.03 2.90 -4.82
N ILE A 31 29.30 4.20 -4.93
CA ILE A 31 29.88 5.01 -3.86
C ILE A 31 28.76 5.27 -2.83
N PRO A 32 28.96 4.88 -1.56
CA PRO A 32 27.97 5.12 -0.52
C PRO A 32 27.70 6.60 -0.28
N HIS A 33 26.43 6.93 -0.08
CA HIS A 33 25.99 8.24 0.40
C HIS A 33 25.42 8.12 1.81
N ASN A 34 25.81 9.04 2.70
CA ASN A 34 25.29 9.06 4.06
C ASN A 34 23.79 9.36 4.11
N VAL A 35 23.28 10.09 3.11
CA VAL A 35 21.88 10.53 3.03
C VAL A 35 21.38 10.28 1.61
N SER A 36 20.52 9.28 1.41
CA SER A 36 19.90 9.03 0.09
C SER A 36 18.78 10.02 -0.21
N TRP A 37 18.08 10.47 0.83
CA TRP A 37 17.06 11.50 0.75
C TRP A 37 16.86 12.15 2.12
N THR A 38 16.34 13.38 2.12
CA THR A 38 16.01 14.15 3.33
C THR A 38 14.77 15.00 3.07
N ARG A 39 14.49 15.98 3.93
CA ARG A 39 13.38 16.93 3.76
C ARG A 39 13.89 18.36 3.62
N LEU A 40 13.04 19.22 3.04
CA LEU A 40 13.23 20.67 3.11
C LEU A 40 13.19 21.15 4.58
N ALA A 41 14.12 22.01 4.97
CA ALA A 41 14.12 22.69 6.26
C ALA A 41 13.22 23.93 6.29
N SER A 42 12.96 24.51 5.11
CA SER A 42 12.12 25.70 4.93
C SER A 42 11.40 25.64 3.59
N THR A 43 10.22 26.25 3.50
CA THR A 43 9.44 26.35 2.25
C THR A 43 10.32 26.85 1.11
N ALA A 44 10.35 26.10 0.02
CA ALA A 44 11.01 26.47 -1.22
C ALA A 44 9.94 27.03 -2.18
N SER A 45 9.94 28.34 -2.37
CA SER A 45 8.96 29.04 -3.21
C SER A 45 9.26 28.90 -4.69
N ALA A 46 8.20 28.86 -5.51
CA ALA A 46 8.32 28.98 -6.95
C ALA A 46 9.17 30.21 -7.33
N GLY A 47 10.04 30.05 -8.32
CA GLY A 47 11.01 31.07 -8.76
C GLY A 47 12.35 31.04 -8.00
N GLN A 48 12.47 30.31 -6.89
CA GLN A 48 13.75 30.16 -6.18
C GLN A 48 14.66 29.12 -6.85
N THR A 49 15.96 29.40 -6.85
CA THR A 49 17.02 28.45 -7.26
C THR A 49 17.79 27.89 -6.05
N SER A 50 17.46 28.29 -4.83
CA SER A 50 18.14 27.83 -3.63
C SER A 50 17.14 27.14 -2.72
N ILE A 51 17.48 25.93 -2.27
CA ILE A 51 16.69 25.18 -1.30
C ILE A 51 17.54 24.88 -0.06
N THR A 52 16.88 24.75 1.07
CA THR A 52 17.53 24.42 2.35
C THR A 52 17.04 23.06 2.80
N LEU A 53 17.97 22.14 3.05
CA LEU A 53 17.74 20.77 3.50
C LEU A 53 17.82 20.68 5.03
N ARG A 54 17.10 19.72 5.60
CA ARG A 54 17.02 19.47 7.04
C ARG A 54 18.32 18.93 7.62
N GLU A 55 19.00 18.07 6.88
CA GLU A 55 20.28 17.48 7.28
C GLU A 55 21.36 17.77 6.22
N PRO A 56 22.64 17.82 6.62
CA PRO A 56 23.74 17.98 5.69
C PRO A 56 23.88 16.74 4.80
N VAL A 57 24.19 16.96 3.52
CA VAL A 57 24.36 15.89 2.53
C VAL A 57 25.78 15.85 1.97
N ASP A 58 26.20 14.67 1.51
CA ASP A 58 27.47 14.42 0.81
C ASP A 58 27.31 14.33 -0.72
N TRP A 59 26.21 14.88 -1.24
CA TRP A 59 25.91 14.93 -2.66
C TRP A 59 26.94 15.77 -3.42
N THR A 60 26.97 15.66 -4.74
CA THR A 60 27.96 16.36 -5.57
C THR A 60 27.32 17.27 -6.62
N ILE A 61 28.01 18.34 -6.99
CA ILE A 61 27.60 19.24 -8.09
C ILE A 61 27.44 18.41 -9.36
N GLY A 62 26.36 18.66 -10.10
CA GLY A 62 25.96 17.90 -11.28
C GLY A 62 25.08 16.69 -10.98
N ASN A 63 24.88 16.29 -9.71
CA ASN A 63 23.89 15.27 -9.38
C ASN A 63 22.46 15.78 -9.60
N GLU A 64 21.60 14.87 -10.02
CA GLU A 64 20.17 15.07 -10.12
C GLU A 64 19.49 14.70 -8.80
N ILE A 65 18.54 15.55 -8.41
CA ILE A 65 17.67 15.37 -7.25
C ILE A 65 16.20 15.47 -7.69
N ILE A 66 15.32 14.88 -6.90
CA ILE A 66 13.87 15.11 -6.97
C ILE A 66 13.43 15.92 -5.75
N LEU A 67 12.43 16.78 -5.95
CA LEU A 67 11.67 17.44 -4.89
C LEU A 67 10.22 17.01 -5.03
N THR A 68 9.66 16.40 -3.99
CA THR A 68 8.28 15.88 -4.05
C THR A 68 7.25 17.01 -3.94
N THR A 69 6.11 16.86 -4.62
CA THR A 69 5.02 17.83 -4.46
C THR A 69 4.55 17.88 -3.00
N THR A 70 4.13 19.05 -2.55
CA THR A 70 3.43 19.23 -1.26
C THR A 70 1.99 19.68 -1.49
N ASP A 71 1.46 19.47 -2.69
CA ASP A 71 0.07 19.74 -3.06
C ASP A 71 -0.59 18.48 -3.63
N THR A 72 -1.73 18.65 -4.30
CA THR A 72 -2.53 17.52 -4.77
C THR A 72 -2.19 17.05 -6.19
N ARG A 73 -1.23 17.70 -6.86
CA ARG A 73 -0.85 17.47 -8.26
C ARG A 73 0.46 16.69 -8.32
N ILE A 74 0.39 15.51 -8.93
CA ILE A 74 1.54 14.61 -9.07
C ILE A 74 2.67 15.23 -9.91
N GLU A 75 2.32 16.04 -10.91
CA GLU A 75 3.25 16.68 -11.83
C GLU A 75 3.95 17.91 -11.25
N HIS A 76 3.60 18.30 -10.02
CA HIS A 76 4.32 19.36 -9.30
C HIS A 76 5.54 18.84 -8.54
N SER A 77 5.82 17.53 -8.58
CA SER A 77 7.15 17.01 -8.24
C SER A 77 8.17 17.46 -9.29
N GLU A 78 9.33 17.91 -8.84
CA GLU A 78 10.31 18.58 -9.69
C GLU A 78 11.66 17.88 -9.66
N ARG A 79 12.24 17.65 -10.84
CA ARG A 79 13.65 17.23 -10.98
C ARG A 79 14.54 18.45 -11.15
N ARG A 80 15.69 18.47 -10.47
CA ARG A 80 16.71 19.51 -10.61
C ARG A 80 18.11 18.94 -10.57
N THR A 81 19.05 19.66 -11.17
CA THR A 81 20.48 19.38 -11.07
C THR A 81 21.10 20.33 -10.07
N ILE A 82 22.01 19.82 -9.23
CA ILE A 82 22.76 20.61 -8.26
C ILE A 82 23.83 21.43 -9.01
N ASP A 83 23.76 22.76 -8.89
CA ASP A 83 24.74 23.70 -9.45
C ASP A 83 25.78 24.14 -8.41
N ALA A 84 25.38 24.27 -7.14
CA ALA A 84 26.28 24.53 -6.03
C ALA A 84 25.79 23.90 -4.72
N ILE A 85 26.74 23.60 -3.84
CA ILE A 85 26.49 23.12 -2.48
C ILE A 85 27.16 24.11 -1.53
N ASN A 86 26.36 24.71 -0.65
CA ASN A 86 26.76 25.77 0.25
C ASN A 86 26.52 25.37 1.72
N GLY A 87 27.18 26.08 2.63
CA GLY A 87 27.15 25.77 4.05
C GLY A 87 27.78 24.40 4.35
N PRO A 88 27.35 23.69 5.41
CA PRO A 88 27.83 22.34 5.73
C PRO A 88 27.19 21.25 4.85
N GLY A 89 26.73 21.58 3.64
CA GLY A 89 25.97 20.67 2.79
C GLY A 89 24.46 20.73 3.00
N THR A 90 23.92 21.82 3.55
CA THR A 90 22.48 21.98 3.81
C THR A 90 21.79 22.95 2.84
N VAL A 91 22.55 23.71 2.04
CA VAL A 91 21.98 24.67 1.08
C VAL A 91 22.38 24.26 -0.32
N ILE A 92 21.40 23.88 -1.12
CA ILE A 92 21.59 23.43 -2.50
C ILE A 92 21.14 24.55 -3.45
N THR A 93 22.02 24.96 -4.35
CA THR A 93 21.66 25.80 -5.50
C THR A 93 21.35 24.89 -6.70
N LEU A 94 20.22 25.15 -7.35
CA LEU A 94 19.64 24.41 -8.46
C LEU A 94 20.02 25.06 -9.77
N ASN A 95 20.19 24.26 -10.82
CA ASN A 95 20.50 24.73 -12.17
C ASN A 95 19.37 25.57 -12.81
N SER A 96 18.14 25.45 -12.31
CA SER A 96 16.99 26.23 -12.75
C SER A 96 16.03 26.50 -11.59
N ALA A 97 15.29 27.60 -11.69
CA ALA A 97 14.31 27.98 -10.67
C ALA A 97 13.20 26.94 -10.55
N LEU A 98 12.65 26.77 -9.34
CA LEU A 98 11.48 25.94 -9.09
C LEU A 98 10.25 26.51 -9.82
N THR A 99 9.44 25.63 -10.39
CA THR A 99 8.18 26.01 -11.03
C THR A 99 7.08 26.12 -9.97
N TYR A 100 7.14 25.25 -8.96
CA TYR A 100 6.12 25.11 -7.94
C TYR A 100 6.68 25.42 -6.55
N THR A 101 5.78 25.71 -5.62
CA THR A 101 6.14 25.92 -4.22
C THR A 101 6.06 24.61 -3.47
N HIS A 102 7.15 24.22 -2.82
CA HIS A 102 7.23 23.07 -1.94
C HIS A 102 7.22 23.54 -0.48
N ILE A 103 6.12 23.28 0.21
CA ILE A 103 5.78 23.86 1.51
C ILE A 103 6.44 23.07 2.65
N VAL A 104 6.92 23.81 3.64
CA VAL A 104 7.28 23.27 4.96
C VAL A 104 6.33 23.85 6.00
N ILE A 105 5.62 22.98 6.70
CA ILE A 105 4.69 23.34 7.78
C ILE A 105 5.26 22.77 9.07
N ASN A 106 5.45 23.63 10.06
CA ASN A 106 5.87 23.24 11.40
C ASN A 106 4.69 23.42 12.33
N ASN A 107 4.25 22.33 12.94
CA ASN A 107 3.19 22.32 13.93
C ASN A 107 3.72 21.76 15.25
N VAL A 108 3.19 22.24 16.36
CA VAL A 108 3.65 21.87 17.70
C VAL A 108 2.53 21.10 18.39
N PHE A 109 2.83 19.89 18.81
CA PHE A 109 1.96 19.08 19.64
C PHE A 109 1.73 19.72 21.01
N PRO A 110 0.60 19.44 21.68
CA PRO A 110 0.34 19.93 23.05
C PRO A 110 1.41 19.52 24.07
N ASN A 111 2.15 18.42 23.81
CA ASN A 111 3.27 17.95 24.63
C ASN A 111 4.60 18.71 24.33
N GLY A 112 4.61 19.66 23.39
CA GLY A 112 5.76 20.45 22.98
C GLY A 112 6.61 19.85 21.85
N GLU A 113 6.31 18.63 21.40
CA GLU A 113 6.97 18.02 20.26
C GLU A 113 6.60 18.76 18.96
N VAL A 114 7.54 18.90 18.03
CA VAL A 114 7.28 19.56 16.73
C VAL A 114 7.18 18.47 15.68
N TYR A 115 6.07 18.39 14.96
CA TYR A 115 6.02 17.64 13.71
C TYR A 115 6.08 18.59 12.51
N GLN A 116 6.69 18.09 11.44
CA GLN A 116 6.93 18.86 10.24
C GLN A 116 6.38 18.11 9.05
N VAL A 117 5.51 18.77 8.30
CA VAL A 117 5.13 18.36 6.94
C VAL A 117 6.09 19.06 5.99
N ALA A 118 6.87 18.33 5.22
CA ALA A 118 7.86 18.92 4.32
C ALA A 118 8.11 18.03 3.10
N GLY A 119 8.17 18.67 1.92
CA GLY A 119 8.57 18.01 0.68
C GLY A 119 9.90 17.28 0.86
N ALA A 120 9.93 16.02 0.42
CA ALA A 120 11.13 15.21 0.44
C ALA A 120 12.05 15.63 -0.71
N VAL A 121 13.35 15.53 -0.47
CA VAL A 121 14.40 15.75 -1.47
C VAL A 121 15.24 14.49 -1.59
N GLY A 122 15.16 13.80 -2.73
CA GLY A 122 15.85 12.54 -2.97
C GLY A 122 17.00 12.68 -3.95
N LEU A 123 18.16 12.09 -3.64
CA LEU A 123 19.28 11.98 -4.57
C LEU A 123 18.97 10.90 -5.60
N MET A 124 18.91 11.27 -6.88
CA MET A 124 18.71 10.31 -7.97
C MET A 124 20.02 9.79 -8.53
N THR A 125 21.01 10.65 -8.75
CA THR A 125 22.27 10.21 -9.37
C THR A 125 23.05 9.28 -8.45
N ARG A 126 23.56 8.18 -9.02
CA ARG A 126 24.60 7.32 -8.45
C ARG A 126 25.75 7.17 -9.45
N ASN A 127 26.93 6.75 -9.01
CA ASN A 127 28.08 6.58 -9.90
C ASN A 127 28.00 5.29 -10.75
N VAL A 128 27.41 4.22 -10.22
CA VAL A 128 27.07 3.02 -10.99
C VAL A 128 25.65 3.21 -11.53
N ARG A 129 25.51 3.24 -12.86
CA ARG A 129 24.24 3.50 -13.55
C ARG A 129 23.97 2.42 -14.58
N VAL A 130 22.78 1.83 -14.54
CA VAL A 130 22.29 0.92 -15.57
C VAL A 130 21.12 1.59 -16.27
N ILE A 131 21.27 1.83 -17.58
CA ILE A 131 20.41 2.75 -18.32
C ILE A 131 19.85 2.04 -19.55
N CYS A 132 18.52 2.07 -19.69
CA CYS A 132 17.87 1.73 -20.94
C CYS A 132 18.11 2.82 -21.99
N GLN A 133 18.74 2.48 -23.11
CA GLN A 133 18.95 3.42 -24.23
C GLN A 133 17.80 3.42 -25.24
N SER A 134 16.80 2.56 -25.06
CA SER A 134 15.68 2.46 -25.97
C SER A 134 14.74 3.67 -25.85
N PRO A 135 14.01 4.03 -26.92
CA PRO A 135 13.03 5.10 -26.85
C PRO A 135 11.96 4.81 -25.79
N ALA A 136 11.62 5.81 -24.97
CA ALA A 136 10.57 5.68 -23.96
C ALA A 136 9.20 5.32 -24.55
N SER A 137 8.98 5.62 -25.83
CA SER A 137 7.77 5.22 -26.57
C SER A 137 7.61 3.70 -26.69
N GLU A 138 8.71 2.92 -26.58
CA GLU A 138 8.62 1.45 -26.57
C GLU A 138 7.99 0.92 -25.29
N LYS A 139 8.04 1.69 -24.18
CA LYS A 139 7.55 1.27 -22.84
C LYS A 139 8.10 -0.10 -22.42
N PHE A 140 9.26 -0.46 -22.97
CA PHE A 140 9.90 -1.76 -22.83
C PHE A 140 11.34 -1.55 -22.41
N GLY A 141 11.55 -1.48 -21.10
CA GLY A 141 12.86 -1.26 -20.50
C GLY A 141 13.71 -2.52 -20.44
N PHE A 142 14.45 -2.62 -19.34
CA PHE A 142 15.22 -3.80 -18.98
C PHE A 142 14.84 -4.26 -17.57
N ARG A 143 15.19 -5.49 -17.22
CA ARG A 143 14.93 -6.03 -15.88
C ARG A 143 16.04 -6.92 -15.37
N SER A 144 16.03 -7.19 -14.08
CA SER A 144 16.86 -8.16 -13.38
C SER A 144 15.95 -9.23 -12.79
N LEU A 145 16.06 -10.46 -13.31
CA LEU A 145 15.34 -11.62 -12.82
C LEU A 145 16.27 -12.40 -11.88
N VAL A 146 16.02 -12.33 -10.58
CA VAL A 146 16.79 -13.05 -9.56
C VAL A 146 15.95 -14.22 -9.09
N THR A 147 16.35 -15.43 -9.43
CA THR A 147 15.53 -16.61 -9.18
C THR A 147 16.35 -17.87 -9.00
N ASP A 148 15.70 -18.94 -8.55
CA ASP A 148 16.26 -20.28 -8.59
C ASP A 148 15.87 -21.00 -9.89
N TYR A 149 16.61 -22.04 -10.21
CA TYR A 149 16.36 -22.82 -11.42
C TYR A 149 16.96 -24.21 -11.31
N ALA A 150 16.19 -25.25 -11.65
CA ALA A 150 16.67 -26.63 -11.69
C ALA A 150 16.69 -27.17 -13.12
N THR A 151 17.81 -27.74 -13.55
CA THR A 151 17.91 -28.47 -14.84
C THR A 151 17.93 -29.96 -14.59
N ASN A 152 17.28 -30.72 -15.47
CA ASN A 152 17.36 -32.17 -15.51
C ASN A 152 17.75 -32.63 -16.93
N ILE A 153 19.05 -32.82 -17.18
CA ILE A 153 19.58 -33.04 -18.53
C ILE A 153 20.09 -34.45 -18.65
N TRP A 154 19.74 -35.12 -19.74
CA TRP A 154 20.35 -36.40 -20.08
C TRP A 154 21.81 -36.21 -20.50
N ASN A 155 22.73 -36.85 -19.77
CA ASN A 155 24.14 -36.96 -20.13
C ASN A 155 24.38 -38.31 -20.84
N PRO A 156 24.55 -38.32 -22.18
CA PRO A 156 24.72 -39.56 -22.93
C PRO A 156 26.06 -40.27 -22.66
N VAL A 157 27.06 -39.57 -22.10
CA VAL A 157 28.38 -40.16 -21.78
C VAL A 157 28.30 -40.98 -20.49
N GLY A 158 27.56 -40.49 -19.49
CA GLY A 158 27.35 -41.16 -18.20
C GLY A 158 26.10 -42.05 -18.15
N ALA A 159 25.22 -41.97 -19.16
CA ALA A 159 23.89 -42.57 -19.16
C ALA A 159 23.07 -42.20 -17.90
N GLU A 160 23.17 -40.95 -17.46
CA GLU A 160 22.53 -40.44 -16.26
C GLU A 160 21.88 -39.07 -16.49
N HIS A 161 20.99 -38.69 -15.59
CA HIS A 161 20.43 -37.35 -15.54
C HIS A 161 21.29 -36.45 -14.65
N LEU A 162 21.83 -35.37 -15.22
CA LEU A 162 22.55 -34.34 -14.48
C LEU A 162 21.54 -33.34 -13.91
N TYR A 163 21.32 -33.45 -12.61
CA TYR A 163 20.53 -32.49 -11.83
C TYR A 163 21.44 -31.36 -11.37
N THR A 164 21.23 -30.16 -11.92
CA THR A 164 21.93 -28.96 -11.46
C THR A 164 20.90 -27.97 -10.94
N TYR A 165 21.11 -27.51 -9.71
CA TYR A 165 20.28 -26.50 -9.07
C TYR A 165 21.05 -25.19 -8.96
N TYR A 166 20.49 -24.16 -9.55
CA TYR A 166 20.97 -22.79 -9.52
C TYR A 166 20.09 -22.00 -8.56
N LYS A 167 20.69 -21.09 -7.80
CA LYS A 167 19.95 -20.23 -6.87
C LYS A 167 20.58 -18.85 -6.85
N GLY A 168 19.83 -17.90 -7.39
CA GLY A 168 20.17 -16.49 -7.45
C GLY A 168 20.25 -15.83 -6.07
N TYR A 169 21.04 -14.77 -5.98
CA TYR A 169 20.99 -13.73 -4.95
C TYR A 169 21.44 -12.41 -5.56
N ALA A 170 21.01 -11.29 -4.98
CA ALA A 170 21.39 -9.96 -5.45
C ALA A 170 21.75 -9.05 -4.28
N ARG A 171 22.93 -8.46 -4.34
CA ARG A 171 23.44 -7.47 -3.39
C ARG A 171 23.62 -6.16 -4.15
N VAL A 172 22.67 -5.27 -4.00
CA VAL A 172 22.62 -4.01 -4.73
C VAL A 172 22.67 -2.86 -3.73
N SER A 173 23.70 -2.03 -3.84
CA SER A 173 23.80 -0.79 -3.06
C SER A 173 24.23 0.39 -3.93
N ASP A 174 23.69 1.57 -3.62
CA ASP A 174 24.13 2.85 -4.20
C ASP A 174 24.19 2.84 -5.73
N THR A 175 23.25 2.16 -6.38
CA THR A 175 23.20 2.00 -7.83
C THR A 175 21.96 2.68 -8.41
N GLN A 176 22.06 3.27 -9.59
CA GLN A 176 20.94 3.91 -10.27
C GLN A 176 20.47 3.07 -11.46
N PHE A 177 19.16 2.91 -11.58
CA PHE A 177 18.48 2.24 -12.69
C PHE A 177 17.58 3.24 -13.41
N ILE A 178 17.63 3.28 -14.75
CA ILE A 178 16.84 4.24 -15.55
C ILE A 178 16.16 3.50 -16.70
N GLY A 179 14.82 3.59 -16.77
CA GLY A 179 14.04 2.84 -17.75
C GLY A 179 13.91 1.37 -17.38
N TYR A 180 13.66 1.07 -16.11
CA TYR A 180 13.57 -0.30 -15.58
C TYR A 180 12.16 -0.89 -15.77
N GLY A 181 12.03 -2.20 -15.71
CA GLY A 181 10.77 -2.89 -15.96
C GLY A 181 10.35 -2.92 -17.43
N GLN A 182 9.33 -3.71 -17.76
CA GLN A 182 8.89 -3.95 -19.14
C GLN A 182 7.37 -4.12 -19.21
N PHE A 183 6.66 -3.18 -19.83
CA PHE A 183 5.29 -3.45 -20.28
C PHE A 183 5.30 -4.39 -21.49
N VAL A 184 4.36 -5.32 -21.56
CA VAL A 184 4.15 -6.19 -22.72
C VAL A 184 2.68 -6.09 -23.17
N ASP A 185 2.36 -6.62 -24.36
CA ASP A 185 1.10 -6.37 -25.06
C ASP A 185 -0.05 -7.35 -24.68
N ALA A 186 -0.51 -7.48 -23.42
CA ALA A 186 -1.69 -8.30 -23.08
C ALA A 186 -2.30 -8.16 -21.65
N PRO A 187 -3.57 -8.58 -21.43
CA PRO A 187 -4.29 -8.48 -20.14
C PRO A 187 -3.96 -9.52 -19.05
N ASN A 188 -2.99 -10.43 -19.25
CA ASN A 188 -2.71 -11.55 -18.32
C ASN A 188 -1.21 -11.85 -18.20
N GLU A 189 -0.40 -10.80 -18.12
CA GLU A 189 1.04 -10.94 -18.35
C GLU A 189 1.85 -11.35 -17.12
N ALA A 190 2.96 -12.03 -17.40
CA ALA A 190 3.97 -12.33 -16.41
C ALA A 190 4.52 -11.01 -15.85
N LYS A 191 4.71 -10.96 -14.53
CA LYS A 191 5.20 -9.79 -13.82
C LYS A 191 6.61 -9.41 -14.31
N ARG A 192 6.79 -8.12 -14.62
CA ARG A 192 7.95 -7.59 -15.36
C ARG A 192 8.62 -6.43 -14.66
N GLU A 193 8.72 -6.54 -13.35
CA GLU A 193 9.38 -5.60 -12.45
C GLU A 193 10.86 -5.43 -12.80
N GLY A 194 11.37 -4.22 -12.55
CA GLY A 194 12.78 -3.86 -12.73
C GLY A 194 13.69 -4.82 -11.99
N PHE A 195 13.52 -4.96 -10.67
CA PHE A 195 13.98 -6.11 -9.92
C PHE A 195 12.83 -7.07 -9.66
N HIS A 196 12.95 -8.29 -10.15
CA HIS A 196 12.01 -9.37 -9.86
C HIS A 196 12.75 -10.49 -9.13
N LEU A 197 12.59 -10.51 -7.82
CA LEU A 197 13.15 -11.53 -6.93
C LEU A 197 12.08 -12.58 -6.71
N TYR A 198 12.31 -13.78 -7.23
CA TYR A 198 11.29 -14.82 -7.34
C TYR A 198 11.82 -16.16 -6.84
N ASN A 199 11.08 -16.80 -5.94
CA ASN A 199 11.35 -18.15 -5.44
C ASN A 199 12.76 -18.31 -4.85
N LEU A 200 13.19 -17.31 -4.06
CA LEU A 200 14.48 -17.38 -3.35
C LEU A 200 14.33 -18.06 -1.97
N GLY A 201 13.11 -18.22 -1.47
CA GLY A 201 12.81 -18.79 -0.16
C GLY A 201 13.51 -18.02 0.97
N ASP A 202 13.93 -18.76 2.00
CA ASP A 202 14.51 -18.17 3.21
C ASP A 202 15.86 -17.48 3.02
N TRP A 203 16.03 -16.39 3.77
CA TRP A 203 17.29 -15.66 3.86
C TRP A 203 18.47 -16.58 4.17
N SER A 204 19.61 -16.26 3.54
CA SER A 204 20.83 -17.02 3.68
C SER A 204 22.03 -16.12 3.95
N ALA A 205 22.70 -16.33 5.08
CA ALA A 205 23.92 -15.58 5.43
C ALA A 205 25.04 -15.70 4.39
N SER A 206 25.12 -16.83 3.67
CA SER A 206 26.13 -17.06 2.65
C SER A 206 25.80 -16.42 1.30
N ARG A 207 24.52 -16.06 1.09
CA ARG A 207 23.99 -15.48 -0.15
C ARG A 207 22.90 -14.46 0.21
N PRO A 208 23.25 -13.37 0.92
CA PRO A 208 22.25 -12.41 1.32
C PRO A 208 21.73 -11.68 0.09
N THR A 209 20.43 -11.40 0.09
CA THR A 209 19.76 -10.64 -0.95
C THR A 209 19.26 -9.34 -0.36
N TYR A 210 19.59 -8.20 -0.95
CA TYR A 210 19.14 -6.87 -0.53
C TYR A 210 19.22 -5.85 -1.67
N ILE A 211 18.38 -4.82 -1.57
CA ILE A 211 18.45 -3.63 -2.41
C ILE A 211 18.45 -2.41 -1.47
N ASP A 212 19.59 -1.73 -1.40
CA ASP A 212 19.82 -0.64 -0.46
C ASP A 212 20.29 0.64 -1.13
N SER A 213 19.88 1.81 -0.63
CA SER A 213 20.45 3.13 -0.97
C SER A 213 20.49 3.45 -2.46
N SER A 214 19.68 2.75 -3.27
CA SER A 214 19.69 2.78 -4.72
C SER A 214 18.56 3.67 -5.25
N SER A 215 18.60 4.00 -6.54
CA SER A 215 17.58 4.83 -7.18
C SER A 215 17.03 4.20 -8.45
N SER A 216 15.73 4.40 -8.68
CA SER A 216 15.05 3.96 -9.91
C SER A 216 14.28 5.13 -10.51
N ASP A 217 14.32 5.24 -11.83
CA ASP A 217 13.77 6.38 -12.56
C ASP A 217 13.17 5.98 -13.92
N GLY A 218 11.93 6.41 -14.18
CA GLY A 218 11.30 6.24 -15.48
C GLY A 218 10.97 4.78 -15.76
N ASP A 219 10.49 4.08 -14.74
CA ASP A 219 10.27 2.64 -14.78
C ASP A 219 8.98 2.31 -15.53
N TYR A 220 9.07 1.43 -16.52
CA TYR A 220 7.96 0.92 -17.34
C TYR A 220 7.25 -0.29 -16.72
N TYR A 221 7.43 -0.51 -15.43
CA TYR A 221 6.67 -1.42 -14.57
C TYR A 221 7.14 -1.14 -13.12
N SER A 222 6.70 -1.92 -12.14
CA SER A 222 7.20 -1.77 -10.78
C SER A 222 8.72 -1.84 -10.69
N ALA A 223 9.32 -0.97 -9.87
CA ALA A 223 10.77 -0.91 -9.74
C ALA A 223 11.30 -2.16 -9.03
N ILE A 224 10.61 -2.61 -7.96
CA ILE A 224 11.04 -3.72 -7.12
C ILE A 224 9.83 -4.63 -6.81
N GLY A 225 9.97 -5.92 -7.13
CA GLY A 225 8.99 -6.97 -6.81
C GLY A 225 9.66 -8.17 -6.15
N LEU A 226 9.15 -8.57 -4.99
CA LEU A 226 9.56 -9.77 -4.26
C LEU A 226 8.40 -10.76 -4.24
N TRP A 227 8.67 -12.01 -4.58
CA TRP A 227 7.71 -13.09 -4.66
C TRP A 227 8.35 -14.37 -4.12
N ASP A 228 7.71 -15.00 -3.14
CA ASP A 228 8.22 -16.21 -2.47
C ASP A 228 9.71 -16.08 -2.08
N THR A 229 10.03 -14.93 -1.48
CA THR A 229 11.38 -14.53 -1.08
C THR A 229 11.28 -13.95 0.32
N ASN A 230 12.04 -14.49 1.27
CA ASN A 230 11.91 -14.15 2.68
C ASN A 230 13.20 -13.52 3.24
N GLY A 231 13.05 -12.56 4.14
CA GLY A 231 14.18 -11.93 4.85
C GLY A 231 15.09 -11.02 4.01
N ALA A 232 14.61 -10.52 2.87
CA ALA A 232 15.33 -9.57 2.03
C ALA A 232 15.00 -8.11 2.43
N PRO A 233 15.97 -7.32 2.91
CA PRO A 233 15.74 -5.90 3.19
C PRO A 233 15.74 -5.06 1.90
N ILE A 234 14.73 -4.20 1.77
CA ILE A 234 14.58 -3.21 0.72
C ILE A 234 14.60 -1.83 1.38
N THR A 235 15.77 -1.20 1.40
CA THR A 235 16.03 -0.10 2.32
C THR A 235 16.60 1.15 1.65
N ASN A 236 16.24 2.33 2.17
CA ASN A 236 16.85 3.61 1.81
C ASN A 236 16.83 3.95 0.31
N ASN A 237 15.93 3.34 -0.48
CA ASN A 237 15.88 3.55 -1.92
C ASN A 237 15.05 4.78 -2.29
N VAL A 238 15.37 5.39 -3.43
CA VAL A 238 14.58 6.50 -4.03
C VAL A 238 13.96 6.00 -5.34
N VAL A 239 12.65 5.76 -5.34
CA VAL A 239 11.91 5.33 -6.52
C VAL A 239 11.08 6.50 -7.04
N TYR A 240 11.30 6.88 -8.30
CA TYR A 240 10.70 8.05 -8.92
C TYR A 240 10.18 7.75 -10.31
N ASN A 241 9.02 8.32 -10.67
CA ASN A 241 8.48 8.24 -12.04
C ASN A 241 8.35 6.79 -12.51
N THR A 242 7.55 6.03 -11.77
CA THR A 242 7.32 4.60 -11.97
C THR A 242 5.87 4.37 -12.36
N TYR A 243 5.62 3.44 -13.28
CA TYR A 243 4.27 2.95 -13.55
C TYR A 243 3.93 1.72 -12.70
N GLU A 244 2.64 1.52 -12.43
CA GLU A 244 2.14 0.45 -11.54
C GLU A 244 2.50 0.75 -10.06
N SER A 245 2.79 -0.25 -9.25
CA SER A 245 3.30 -0.13 -7.89
C SER A 245 4.80 0.20 -7.93
N ALA A 246 5.34 0.98 -7.01
CA ALA A 246 6.79 1.20 -6.93
C ALA A 246 7.52 0.00 -6.31
N ILE A 247 7.00 -0.50 -5.20
CA ILE A 247 7.55 -1.63 -4.44
C ILE A 247 6.43 -2.59 -4.07
N VAL A 248 6.58 -3.86 -4.44
CA VAL A 248 5.65 -4.94 -4.11
C VAL A 248 6.40 -6.06 -3.39
N ILE A 249 5.94 -6.43 -2.21
CA ILE A 249 6.54 -7.53 -1.46
C ILE A 249 5.52 -8.60 -1.06
N GLU A 250 5.80 -9.81 -1.53
CA GLU A 250 5.21 -11.06 -1.10
C GLU A 250 6.31 -12.03 -0.62
N GLY A 251 6.16 -12.52 0.59
CA GLY A 251 7.16 -13.32 1.31
C GLY A 251 7.38 -12.77 2.73
N GLN A 252 7.82 -13.65 3.62
CA GLN A 252 7.86 -13.41 5.07
C GLN A 252 9.13 -12.71 5.54
N ASN A 253 9.06 -12.05 6.69
CA ASN A 253 10.21 -11.46 7.39
C ASN A 253 11.01 -10.44 6.54
N ASN A 254 10.40 -9.91 5.49
CA ASN A 254 11.00 -8.84 4.68
C ASN A 254 10.78 -7.49 5.36
N ILE A 255 11.67 -6.53 5.09
CA ILE A 255 11.62 -5.19 5.65
C ILE A 255 11.68 -4.18 4.49
N MET A 256 10.69 -3.29 4.42
CA MET A 256 10.74 -2.06 3.63
C MET A 256 11.00 -0.90 4.58
N GLN A 257 12.21 -0.35 4.54
CA GLN A 257 12.58 0.70 5.47
C GLN A 257 13.21 1.92 4.81
N LYS A 258 12.76 3.13 5.19
CA LYS A 258 13.36 4.39 4.74
C LYS A 258 13.35 4.60 3.23
N ASN A 259 12.41 4.00 2.50
CA ASN A 259 12.30 4.25 1.06
C ASN A 259 11.54 5.55 0.82
N LEU A 260 12.01 6.35 -0.14
CA LEU A 260 11.29 7.48 -0.70
C LEU A 260 10.66 7.03 -2.03
N VAL A 261 9.34 7.07 -2.09
CA VAL A 261 8.58 6.77 -3.30
C VAL A 261 7.82 8.01 -3.72
N SER A 262 8.01 8.43 -4.97
CA SER A 262 7.29 9.58 -5.51
C SER A 262 6.97 9.47 -6.99
N THR A 263 5.91 10.13 -7.40
CA THR A 263 5.49 10.22 -8.81
C THR A 263 5.22 8.83 -9.37
N VAL A 264 4.21 8.18 -8.78
CA VAL A 264 3.76 6.85 -9.17
C VAL A 264 2.51 6.97 -10.02
N TYR A 265 2.65 6.56 -11.28
CA TYR A 265 1.59 6.57 -12.28
C TYR A 265 0.96 5.20 -12.39
N TRP A 266 -0.32 5.18 -12.75
CA TRP A 266 -1.00 3.95 -13.05
C TRP A 266 -0.56 3.38 -14.41
N SER A 267 -0.60 2.06 -14.56
CA SER A 267 -0.24 1.38 -15.82
C SER A 267 -1.12 1.79 -17.00
N ASP A 268 -2.36 2.23 -16.78
CA ASP A 268 -3.23 2.74 -17.87
C ASP A 268 -2.72 4.04 -18.48
N VAL A 269 -1.95 4.85 -17.73
CA VAL A 269 -1.28 6.03 -18.28
C VAL A 269 -0.20 5.60 -19.26
N ALA A 270 0.49 4.51 -18.96
CA ALA A 270 1.44 3.90 -19.88
C ALA A 270 0.75 3.14 -21.01
N GLN A 271 -0.35 2.43 -20.81
CA GLN A 271 -0.99 1.64 -21.88
C GLN A 271 -2.50 1.94 -21.96
N PRO A 272 -2.89 3.13 -22.47
CA PRO A 272 -4.28 3.55 -22.50
C PRO A 272 -5.19 2.61 -23.30
N GLU A 273 -4.64 1.89 -24.28
CA GLU A 273 -5.33 0.84 -25.04
C GLU A 273 -5.80 -0.34 -24.17
N TYR A 274 -5.14 -0.60 -23.04
CA TYR A 274 -5.51 -1.66 -22.09
C TYR A 274 -6.28 -1.15 -20.88
N ALA A 275 -6.42 0.17 -20.73
CA ALA A 275 -7.19 0.80 -19.65
C ALA A 275 -8.63 0.29 -19.49
N PRO A 276 -9.36 -0.07 -20.58
CA PRO A 276 -10.69 -0.67 -20.45
C PRO A 276 -10.70 -2.10 -19.91
N PHE A 277 -9.55 -2.77 -19.79
CA PHE A 277 -9.44 -4.17 -19.37
C PHE A 277 -8.66 -4.36 -18.07
N ASN A 278 -7.78 -3.42 -17.73
CA ASN A 278 -6.98 -3.44 -16.51
C ASN A 278 -7.85 -3.19 -15.28
N SER A 279 -7.95 -4.18 -14.40
CA SER A 279 -8.68 -4.05 -13.14
C SER A 279 -7.78 -3.82 -11.94
N ASN A 280 -6.44 -3.82 -12.09
CA ASN A 280 -5.58 -3.70 -10.91
C ASN A 280 -5.83 -2.36 -10.19
N TRP A 281 -5.69 -2.35 -8.86
CA TRP A 281 -5.89 -1.17 -8.02
C TRP A 281 -4.90 -1.14 -6.85
N ASP A 282 -3.64 -1.44 -7.13
CA ASP A 282 -2.59 -1.52 -6.11
C ASP A 282 -2.14 -0.15 -5.56
N GLY A 283 -1.43 -0.21 -4.43
CA GLY A 283 -0.75 0.93 -3.83
C GLY A 283 0.63 1.17 -4.41
N ALA A 284 1.16 2.38 -4.25
CA ALA A 284 2.56 2.67 -4.59
C ALA A 284 3.53 1.76 -3.82
N ILE A 285 3.21 1.46 -2.55
CA ILE A 285 3.85 0.38 -1.80
C ILE A 285 2.80 -0.67 -1.46
N VAL A 286 3.07 -1.92 -1.83
CA VAL A 286 2.25 -3.09 -1.49
C VAL A 286 3.02 -3.97 -0.51
N SER A 287 2.52 -4.06 0.72
CA SER A 287 3.03 -4.97 1.74
C SER A 287 2.03 -6.08 2.03
N LYS A 288 2.31 -7.29 1.53
CA LYS A 288 1.50 -8.47 1.87
C LYS A 288 1.98 -9.16 3.15
N THR A 289 3.29 -9.19 3.36
CA THR A 289 3.93 -9.99 4.43
C THR A 289 5.24 -9.38 4.95
N ALA A 290 5.39 -8.05 4.81
CA ALA A 290 6.59 -7.31 5.17
C ALA A 290 6.32 -6.17 6.16
N THR A 291 7.29 -5.93 7.04
CA THR A 291 7.32 -4.76 7.92
C THR A 291 7.59 -3.51 7.07
N SER A 292 6.79 -2.45 7.26
CA SER A 292 6.95 -1.16 6.56
C SER A 292 7.30 -0.08 7.59
N VAL A 293 8.52 0.44 7.54
CA VAL A 293 9.04 1.37 8.55
C VAL A 293 9.68 2.61 7.93
N ASP A 294 9.41 3.80 8.45
CA ASP A 294 10.10 5.05 8.04
C ASP A 294 9.99 5.39 6.52
N ASN A 295 9.03 4.83 5.78
CA ASN A 295 8.90 5.12 4.35
C ASN A 295 8.15 6.44 4.12
N SER A 296 8.47 7.15 3.04
CA SER A 296 7.78 8.37 2.62
C SER A 296 7.21 8.15 1.23
N VAL A 297 5.88 8.14 1.12
CA VAL A 297 5.16 8.00 -0.14
C VAL A 297 4.43 9.31 -0.45
N SER A 298 4.62 9.81 -1.67
CA SER A 298 3.96 11.03 -2.12
C SER A 298 3.69 11.02 -3.62
N SER A 299 2.84 11.92 -4.09
CA SER A 299 2.61 12.15 -5.52
C SER A 299 2.18 10.86 -6.21
N VAL A 300 1.12 10.25 -5.69
CA VAL A 300 0.61 8.96 -6.16
C VAL A 300 -0.75 9.20 -6.80
N GLN A 301 -0.95 8.68 -8.01
CA GLN A 301 -2.25 8.85 -8.68
C GLN A 301 -3.41 8.23 -7.91
N ARG A 302 -3.17 7.22 -7.05
CA ARG A 302 -4.20 6.42 -6.38
C ARG A 302 -3.89 6.18 -4.90
N LEU A 303 -3.51 4.94 -4.57
CA LEU A 303 -3.31 4.44 -3.22
C LEU A 303 -1.82 4.57 -2.84
N SER A 304 -1.51 5.13 -1.68
CA SER A 304 -0.12 5.20 -1.21
C SER A 304 0.35 3.83 -0.70
N TYR A 305 -0.38 3.26 0.25
CA TYR A 305 -0.05 1.98 0.87
C TYR A 305 -1.21 1.00 0.78
N ARG A 306 -0.92 -0.17 0.21
CA ARG A 306 -1.74 -1.37 0.34
C ARG A 306 -1.05 -2.29 1.33
N ILE A 307 -1.70 -2.56 2.46
CA ILE A 307 -1.12 -3.40 3.52
C ILE A 307 -2.06 -4.56 3.78
N GLN A 308 -1.54 -5.77 3.92
CA GLN A 308 -2.36 -6.93 4.23
C GLN A 308 -2.45 -7.14 5.74
N GLY A 309 -3.66 -7.40 6.25
CA GLY A 309 -3.86 -7.83 7.64
C GLY A 309 -3.43 -9.27 7.89
N ASN A 310 -3.40 -9.68 9.17
CA ASN A 310 -3.28 -11.10 9.51
C ASN A 310 -4.42 -11.91 8.92
N SER A 311 -4.08 -13.09 8.42
CA SER A 311 -5.02 -14.05 7.88
C SER A 311 -5.69 -14.86 8.98
N CYS A 312 -6.91 -15.33 8.70
CA CYS A 312 -7.63 -16.24 9.56
C CYS A 312 -6.86 -17.55 9.84
N PRO A 313 -6.99 -18.15 11.05
CA PRO A 313 -6.51 -19.51 11.31
C PRO A 313 -7.06 -20.51 10.28
N GLY A 314 -6.23 -21.47 9.86
CA GLY A 314 -6.60 -22.46 8.83
C GLY A 314 -6.45 -21.98 7.38
N THR A 315 -5.95 -20.76 7.16
CA THR A 315 -5.42 -20.34 5.85
C THR A 315 -3.99 -20.87 5.67
N ILE A 316 -3.55 -21.07 4.42
CA ILE A 316 -2.16 -21.48 4.10
C ILE A 316 -1.16 -20.34 4.39
N LEU A 317 -1.67 -19.12 4.60
CA LEU A 317 -0.86 -17.96 4.92
C LEU A 317 -0.55 -17.92 6.42
N PRO A 318 0.59 -17.33 6.82
CA PRO A 318 0.93 -17.20 8.24
C PRO A 318 -0.19 -16.48 8.99
N THR A 319 -0.58 -17.04 10.14
CA THR A 319 -1.60 -16.44 11.02
C THR A 319 -1.04 -15.27 11.84
N ASP A 320 0.28 -15.19 11.96
CA ASP A 320 1.02 -14.13 12.65
C ASP A 320 1.92 -13.43 11.63
N ILE A 321 1.35 -12.50 10.84
CA ILE A 321 2.13 -11.64 9.96
C ILE A 321 2.46 -10.36 10.75
N ASP A 322 3.73 -10.15 11.09
CA ASP A 322 4.17 -8.90 11.69
C ASP A 322 4.32 -7.79 10.63
N ASN A 323 3.18 -7.38 10.05
CA ASN A 323 3.06 -6.26 9.11
C ASN A 323 2.95 -4.93 9.88
N ASP A 324 3.92 -4.66 10.75
CA ASP A 324 3.99 -3.39 11.46
C ASP A 324 4.12 -2.25 10.43
N TYR A 325 3.12 -1.35 10.41
CA TYR A 325 3.17 -0.08 9.70
C TYR A 325 3.57 1.00 10.68
N ASP A 326 4.87 1.32 10.69
CA ASP A 326 5.49 2.13 11.72
C ASP A 326 6.20 3.34 11.12
N ASN A 327 5.89 4.54 11.64
CA ASN A 327 6.57 5.78 11.26
C ASN A 327 6.63 6.07 9.75
N ASN A 328 5.61 5.64 9.01
CA ASN A 328 5.52 5.94 7.59
C ASN A 328 4.77 7.26 7.37
N GLU A 329 5.03 7.86 6.21
CA GLU A 329 4.39 9.08 5.75
C GLU A 329 3.67 8.85 4.42
N ALA A 330 2.46 9.39 4.30
CA ALA A 330 1.69 9.45 3.06
C ALA A 330 1.14 10.87 2.85
N HIS A 331 1.27 11.42 1.64
CA HIS A 331 0.55 12.63 1.22
C HIS A 331 0.37 12.69 -0.29
N SER A 332 -0.44 13.64 -0.80
CA SER A 332 -0.58 13.88 -2.24
C SER A 332 -1.05 12.63 -3.02
N TYR A 333 -2.14 12.01 -2.55
CA TYR A 333 -2.72 10.76 -3.05
C TYR A 333 -4.26 10.87 -3.21
N ILE A 334 -4.91 9.83 -3.73
CA ILE A 334 -6.38 9.66 -3.63
C ILE A 334 -6.76 8.93 -2.34
N SER A 335 -6.05 7.85 -2.03
CA SER A 335 -6.22 7.09 -0.78
C SER A 335 -4.87 6.83 -0.10
N GLY A 336 -4.84 6.99 1.22
CA GLY A 336 -3.59 6.93 1.98
C GLY A 336 -3.20 5.49 2.30
N VAL A 337 -3.81 4.91 3.32
CA VAL A 337 -3.49 3.55 3.80
C VAL A 337 -4.72 2.65 3.77
N ASN A 338 -4.72 1.67 2.87
CA ASN A 338 -5.78 0.67 2.80
C ASN A 338 -5.28 -0.70 3.28
N ILE A 339 -6.10 -1.33 4.12
CA ILE A 339 -5.78 -2.61 4.78
C ILE A 339 -6.56 -3.71 4.10
N TRP A 340 -5.92 -4.49 3.23
CA TRP A 340 -6.61 -5.49 2.44
C TRP A 340 -6.63 -6.85 3.14
N PRO A 341 -7.69 -7.64 2.94
CA PRO A 341 -7.61 -9.07 3.18
C PRO A 341 -6.71 -9.71 2.12
N THR A 342 -6.52 -11.01 2.25
CA THR A 342 -5.67 -11.81 1.38
C THR A 342 -6.18 -11.87 -0.07
N ASP A 343 -5.26 -11.87 -1.04
CA ASP A 343 -5.57 -11.86 -2.47
C ASP A 343 -6.39 -13.07 -2.93
N PRO A 344 -7.28 -12.90 -3.92
CA PRO A 344 -7.99 -14.01 -4.55
C PRO A 344 -7.03 -14.93 -5.33
N GLY A 345 -7.19 -16.25 -5.14
CA GLY A 345 -6.50 -17.27 -5.97
C GLY A 345 -5.56 -18.24 -5.25
N PHE A 346 -5.36 -18.13 -3.94
CA PHE A 346 -4.73 -19.20 -3.16
C PHE A 346 -5.69 -20.38 -3.01
N GLN A 347 -5.21 -21.62 -3.13
CA GLN A 347 -6.05 -22.82 -2.94
C GLN A 347 -6.44 -22.95 -1.46
N TYR A 348 -7.72 -23.15 -1.17
CA TYR A 348 -8.23 -23.23 0.21
C TYR A 348 -9.11 -24.47 0.44
N ASP A 349 -9.11 -24.96 1.68
CA ASP A 349 -10.04 -25.97 2.21
C ASP A 349 -11.45 -25.36 2.37
N THR A 350 -12.45 -26.00 1.78
CA THR A 350 -13.79 -25.48 1.48
C THR A 350 -14.76 -25.49 2.69
N THR A 351 -14.26 -25.35 3.92
CA THR A 351 -15.14 -25.42 5.10
C THR A 351 -15.91 -24.11 5.31
N THR A 352 -17.24 -24.18 5.19
CA THR A 352 -18.26 -23.11 5.28
C THR A 352 -18.50 -22.60 6.71
N THR A 353 -17.47 -22.27 7.49
CA THR A 353 -17.64 -21.86 8.90
C THR A 353 -16.88 -20.60 9.27
N HIS A 354 -17.47 -19.79 10.16
CA HIS A 354 -16.74 -18.72 10.84
C HIS A 354 -15.62 -19.33 11.69
N ILE A 355 -14.44 -18.78 11.56
CA ILE A 355 -13.30 -19.15 12.41
C ILE A 355 -13.05 -18.02 13.39
N PHE A 356 -12.91 -18.37 14.67
CA PHE A 356 -12.38 -17.45 15.65
C PHE A 356 -10.87 -17.31 15.44
N GLY A 357 -10.42 -16.09 15.16
CA GLY A 357 -9.03 -15.75 14.91
C GLY A 357 -8.70 -14.37 15.47
N ASN A 358 -7.59 -14.28 16.21
CA ASN A 358 -7.09 -13.01 16.71
C ASN A 358 -6.35 -12.25 15.60
N ASN A 359 -7.06 -11.89 14.54
CA ASN A 359 -6.47 -11.10 13.47
C ASN A 359 -6.22 -9.69 13.99
N SER A 360 -5.05 -9.13 13.73
CA SER A 360 -4.80 -7.75 14.08
C SER A 360 -3.93 -7.06 13.06
N MET A 361 -4.06 -5.75 12.99
CA MET A 361 -3.11 -4.88 12.31
C MET A 361 -2.85 -3.66 13.20
N THR A 362 -1.61 -3.18 13.19
CA THR A 362 -1.22 -1.97 13.89
C THR A 362 -0.65 -0.95 12.90
N ILE A 363 -1.22 0.25 12.91
CA ILE A 363 -0.68 1.46 12.30
C ILE A 363 -0.18 2.34 13.45
N ARG A 364 1.10 2.70 13.45
CA ARG A 364 1.66 3.51 14.54
C ARG A 364 2.72 4.52 14.12
N ASN A 365 2.91 5.52 14.98
CA ASN A 365 3.93 6.57 14.85
C ASN A 365 3.93 7.31 13.51
N SER A 366 2.86 7.21 12.73
CA SER A 366 2.83 7.59 11.32
C SER A 366 2.20 8.97 11.12
N LEU A 367 2.57 9.60 10.01
CA LEU A 367 2.04 10.89 9.60
C LEU A 367 1.24 10.73 8.31
N VAL A 368 -0.01 11.13 8.34
CA VAL A 368 -0.83 11.09 7.13
C VAL A 368 -1.51 12.41 6.88
N ILE A 369 -1.38 12.87 5.63
CA ILE A 369 -1.70 14.24 5.27
C ILE A 369 -2.65 14.23 4.08
N GLY A 370 -3.80 14.87 4.27
CA GLY A 370 -4.75 15.16 3.22
C GLY A 370 -4.24 16.23 2.25
N ALA A 371 -5.16 17.00 1.68
CA ALA A 371 -4.81 18.04 0.73
C ALA A 371 -4.28 19.31 1.43
N ILE A 372 -2.95 19.47 1.47
CA ILE A 372 -2.26 20.62 2.09
C ILE A 372 -2.66 21.95 1.42
N THR A 373 -2.87 21.94 0.10
CA THR A 373 -3.19 23.14 -0.69
C THR A 373 -4.38 22.93 -1.63
N PRO A 374 -5.29 23.91 -1.72
CA PRO A 374 -6.31 23.92 -2.77
C PRO A 374 -5.67 24.43 -4.06
N ASN A 375 -5.20 23.52 -4.91
CA ASN A 375 -4.98 23.86 -6.32
C ASN A 375 -6.30 23.74 -7.10
N ASP A 376 -6.27 24.24 -8.33
CA ASP A 376 -7.33 24.43 -9.34
C ASP A 376 -8.41 23.35 -9.54
N CYS A 377 -8.44 22.31 -8.72
CA CYS A 377 -9.40 21.22 -8.72
C CYS A 377 -9.37 20.38 -9.99
N SER A 378 -8.27 20.43 -10.74
CA SER A 378 -8.07 19.69 -11.98
C SER A 378 -7.61 18.23 -11.76
N ASP A 379 -7.36 17.83 -10.51
CA ASP A 379 -6.99 16.47 -10.08
C ASP A 379 -8.22 15.54 -10.03
N VAL A 380 -8.94 15.48 -11.14
CA VAL A 380 -10.16 14.67 -11.30
C VAL A 380 -9.75 13.25 -11.73
N PRO A 381 -10.17 12.20 -11.00
CA PRO A 381 -9.95 10.82 -11.43
C PRO A 381 -10.63 10.51 -12.76
N ASP A 382 -9.94 9.80 -13.65
CA ASP A 382 -10.50 9.39 -14.95
C ASP A 382 -11.40 8.15 -14.80
N THR A 383 -12.66 8.40 -14.48
CA THR A 383 -13.69 7.35 -14.28
C THR A 383 -14.00 6.50 -15.52
N THR A 384 -13.42 6.79 -16.69
CA THR A 384 -13.59 5.97 -17.89
C THR A 384 -12.73 4.71 -17.90
N THR A 385 -11.65 4.67 -17.12
CA THR A 385 -10.78 3.50 -17.03
C THR A 385 -11.41 2.40 -16.18
N ARG A 386 -11.18 1.13 -16.54
CA ARG A 386 -11.72 -0.01 -15.77
C ARG A 386 -11.12 -0.04 -14.38
N SER A 387 -9.85 0.28 -14.26
CA SER A 387 -9.18 0.31 -12.96
C SER A 387 -9.77 1.38 -12.04
N GLU A 388 -10.10 2.60 -12.49
CA GLU A 388 -10.83 3.60 -11.68
C GLU A 388 -12.25 3.14 -11.32
N GLN A 389 -12.95 2.48 -12.25
CA GLN A 389 -14.27 1.91 -11.94
C GLN A 389 -14.19 0.84 -10.86
N TYR A 390 -13.22 -0.07 -10.96
CA TYR A 390 -12.98 -1.14 -9.99
C TYR A 390 -12.41 -0.58 -8.67
N GLY A 391 -11.56 0.44 -8.74
CA GLY A 391 -11.06 1.23 -7.63
C GLY A 391 -12.17 1.89 -6.82
N SER A 392 -13.17 2.45 -7.50
CA SER A 392 -14.36 3.02 -6.87
C SER A 392 -15.24 1.99 -6.17
N LYS A 393 -15.16 0.71 -6.57
CA LYS A 393 -15.72 -0.40 -5.80
C LYS A 393 -14.81 -0.69 -4.61
N ALA A 394 -13.51 -0.80 -4.86
CA ALA A 394 -12.46 -1.13 -3.90
C ALA A 394 -12.24 -0.10 -2.78
N ILE A 395 -12.82 1.09 -2.83
CA ILE A 395 -12.70 2.10 -1.76
C ILE A 395 -14.10 2.42 -1.23
N PRO A 396 -14.30 2.53 0.09
CA PRO A 396 -15.59 2.96 0.61
C PRO A 396 -16.02 4.34 0.11
N ILE A 397 -17.33 4.49 -0.11
CA ILE A 397 -17.90 5.70 -0.70
C ILE A 397 -17.84 6.86 0.31
N VAL A 398 -17.17 7.94 -0.07
CA VAL A 398 -16.94 9.13 0.79
C VAL A 398 -18.17 10.08 0.87
N SER A 399 -19.31 9.73 0.26
CA SER A 399 -20.53 10.56 0.25
C SER A 399 -21.81 9.80 0.59
N ALA A 400 -22.73 10.46 1.30
CA ALA A 400 -24.10 10.00 1.52
C ALA A 400 -25.04 10.21 0.31
N ILE A 401 -24.50 10.68 -0.83
CA ILE A 401 -25.24 10.98 -2.06
C ILE A 401 -24.36 10.55 -3.24
N SER A 402 -24.54 9.32 -3.67
CA SER A 402 -23.98 8.77 -4.90
C SER A 402 -24.86 9.21 -6.08
N SER A 403 -24.55 10.34 -6.71
CA SER A 403 -24.94 10.53 -8.12
C SER A 403 -23.69 10.28 -8.96
N SER A 404 -23.81 9.40 -9.96
CA SER A 404 -22.81 9.25 -11.02
C SER A 404 -22.34 10.62 -11.49
N GLY A 405 -21.02 10.87 -11.44
CA GLY A 405 -20.41 12.14 -11.85
C GLY A 405 -20.03 13.13 -10.72
N SER A 406 -20.15 12.76 -9.44
CA SER A 406 -19.50 13.54 -8.37
C SER A 406 -17.99 13.27 -8.33
N PRO A 407 -17.10 14.28 -8.15
CA PRO A 407 -15.64 14.13 -8.23
C PRO A 407 -14.98 13.27 -7.13
N GLY A 408 -15.75 12.50 -6.37
CA GLY A 408 -15.28 11.67 -5.26
C GLY A 408 -14.82 12.48 -4.04
N GLY A 409 -14.29 11.80 -3.03
CA GLY A 409 -13.60 12.40 -1.87
C GLY A 409 -12.33 11.60 -1.58
N ARG A 410 -11.35 12.19 -0.88
CA ARG A 410 -10.18 11.41 -0.42
C ARG A 410 -10.45 10.79 0.93
N SER A 411 -9.92 9.61 1.14
CA SER A 411 -9.91 8.97 2.44
C SER A 411 -8.53 8.46 2.76
N ASP A 412 -8.07 8.66 3.98
CA ASP A 412 -6.83 8.03 4.40
C ASP A 412 -7.05 6.58 4.82
N ILE A 413 -7.56 6.34 6.03
CA ILE A 413 -7.75 4.99 6.57
C ILE A 413 -9.23 4.61 6.52
N SER A 414 -9.51 3.41 6.05
CA SER A 414 -10.85 2.81 6.12
C SER A 414 -10.92 1.71 7.17
N PHE A 415 -12.08 1.49 7.79
CA PHE A 415 -12.33 0.41 8.77
C PHE A 415 -12.15 -0.97 8.13
N PRO A 416 -11.17 -1.77 8.58
CA PRO A 416 -10.80 -2.98 7.86
C PRO A 416 -11.82 -4.09 8.03
N TYR A 417 -11.74 -5.00 7.07
CA TYR A 417 -12.42 -6.28 7.07
C TYR A 417 -11.37 -7.38 7.10
N PHE A 418 -11.29 -8.09 8.21
CA PHE A 418 -10.47 -9.29 8.30
C PHE A 418 -11.29 -10.48 7.78
N SER A 419 -11.34 -10.63 6.46
CA SER A 419 -11.89 -11.80 5.77
C SER A 419 -10.79 -12.66 5.16
N ARG A 420 -11.13 -13.89 4.76
CA ARG A 420 -10.20 -14.79 4.05
C ARG A 420 -9.98 -14.41 2.59
N ASP A 421 -10.97 -13.81 1.97
CA ASP A 421 -10.93 -13.27 0.61
C ASP A 421 -12.10 -12.30 0.50
N ASN A 422 -11.99 -11.33 -0.39
CA ASN A 422 -13.07 -10.42 -0.74
C ASN A 422 -13.20 -10.23 -2.25
N MET A 423 -12.49 -11.01 -3.07
CA MET A 423 -12.52 -10.94 -4.54
C MET A 423 -12.25 -9.53 -5.09
N MET A 424 -11.56 -8.70 -4.32
CA MET A 424 -11.18 -7.34 -4.72
C MET A 424 -10.11 -7.42 -5.81
N PRO A 425 -10.13 -6.56 -6.84
CA PRO A 425 -10.96 -5.37 -6.99
C PRO A 425 -12.31 -5.58 -7.71
N VAL A 426 -12.65 -6.83 -8.05
CA VAL A 426 -13.92 -7.17 -8.73
C VAL A 426 -15.12 -6.80 -7.86
N HIS A 427 -14.99 -7.05 -6.56
CA HIS A 427 -15.92 -6.63 -5.52
C HIS A 427 -15.33 -5.49 -4.68
N PRO A 428 -16.17 -4.71 -4.00
CA PRO A 428 -15.70 -3.74 -3.05
C PRO A 428 -14.75 -4.31 -2.02
N TRP A 429 -13.75 -3.52 -1.61
CA TRP A 429 -12.85 -3.89 -0.52
C TRP A 429 -13.60 -4.25 0.75
N SER A 430 -14.72 -3.57 0.92
CA SER A 430 -15.64 -3.78 2.01
C SER A 430 -16.51 -5.00 1.90
N SER A 431 -16.70 -5.57 0.70
CA SER A 431 -17.60 -6.71 0.53
C SER A 431 -17.01 -7.96 1.19
N ILE A 432 -17.89 -8.83 1.66
CA ILE A 432 -17.51 -10.12 2.24
C ILE A 432 -17.57 -11.15 1.11
N GLY A 433 -16.42 -11.55 0.58
CA GLY A 433 -16.34 -12.67 -0.39
C GLY A 433 -16.20 -14.04 0.28
N ALA A 434 -15.95 -14.05 1.58
CA ALA A 434 -15.82 -15.25 2.42
C ALA A 434 -16.05 -14.89 3.89
N TYR A 435 -16.55 -15.84 4.69
CA TYR A 435 -16.83 -15.67 6.12
C TYR A 435 -15.68 -14.94 6.85
N PRO A 436 -15.96 -13.81 7.53
CA PRO A 436 -14.96 -13.03 8.23
C PRO A 436 -14.49 -13.77 9.49
N CYS A 437 -13.26 -13.46 9.89
CA CYS A 437 -12.77 -13.93 11.17
C CYS A 437 -13.44 -13.23 12.35
N ILE A 438 -13.87 -14.00 13.33
CA ILE A 438 -14.33 -13.47 14.61
C ILE A 438 -13.10 -13.13 15.46
N GLY A 439 -12.96 -11.87 15.90
CA GLY A 439 -11.88 -11.43 16.79
C GLY A 439 -10.89 -10.42 16.18
N GLY A 440 -11.06 -10.04 14.91
CA GLY A 440 -10.22 -9.05 14.24
C GLY A 440 -10.17 -7.68 14.93
N VAL A 441 -9.02 -7.00 14.93
CA VAL A 441 -8.87 -5.63 15.49
C VAL A 441 -7.86 -4.78 14.72
N LEU A 442 -8.23 -3.54 14.40
CA LEU A 442 -7.27 -2.53 13.95
C LEU A 442 -6.83 -1.67 15.13
N ARG A 443 -5.53 -1.47 15.28
CA ARG A 443 -4.95 -0.54 16.24
C ARG A 443 -4.32 0.63 15.51
N ILE A 444 -4.71 1.85 15.85
CA ILE A 444 -4.11 3.08 15.34
C ILE A 444 -3.54 3.84 16.54
N THR A 445 -2.21 3.91 16.65
CA THR A 445 -1.56 4.45 17.85
C THR A 445 -0.51 5.49 17.53
N ASN A 446 -0.55 6.66 18.16
CA ASN A 446 0.41 7.73 17.89
C ASN A 446 0.46 8.12 16.40
N VAL A 447 -0.71 8.29 15.78
CA VAL A 447 -0.83 8.70 14.37
C VAL A 447 -1.31 10.15 14.31
N THR A 448 -0.67 10.92 13.45
CA THR A 448 -1.04 12.31 13.18
C THR A 448 -1.78 12.41 11.86
N PHE A 449 -2.98 12.98 11.90
CA PHE A 449 -3.75 13.34 10.71
C PHE A 449 -3.73 14.87 10.55
N ASP A 450 -3.44 15.35 9.35
CA ASP A 450 -3.44 16.77 9.01
C ASP A 450 -4.15 17.02 7.67
N PHE A 451 -4.74 18.20 7.49
CA PHE A 451 -5.33 18.67 6.22
C PHE A 451 -6.49 17.83 5.60
N PHE A 452 -7.37 17.22 6.41
CA PHE A 452 -8.62 16.62 5.91
C PHE A 452 -9.81 17.58 6.01
N ASN A 453 -10.24 18.12 4.87
CA ASN A 453 -11.32 19.12 4.77
C ASN A 453 -12.14 18.98 3.48
N ASP A 454 -13.20 19.80 3.36
CA ASP A 454 -13.88 19.96 2.08
C ASP A 454 -13.07 20.86 1.15
N ILE A 455 -12.52 20.29 0.09
CA ILE A 455 -11.71 21.00 -0.92
C ILE A 455 -12.23 20.58 -2.30
N CYS A 456 -12.40 21.53 -3.22
CA CYS A 456 -12.86 21.25 -4.58
C CYS A 456 -14.24 20.57 -4.68
N SER A 457 -15.16 20.88 -3.76
CA SER A 457 -16.45 20.18 -3.63
C SER A 457 -16.33 18.67 -3.36
N ARG A 458 -15.13 18.22 -2.98
CA ARG A 458 -14.82 16.88 -2.52
C ARG A 458 -14.72 16.90 -1.00
N ARG A 459 -15.04 15.76 -0.39
CA ARG A 459 -14.97 15.59 1.06
C ARG A 459 -13.75 14.74 1.39
N ASP A 460 -12.73 15.32 2.00
CA ASP A 460 -11.58 14.55 2.46
C ASP A 460 -11.81 14.10 3.92
N ILE A 461 -11.59 12.82 4.21
CA ILE A 461 -11.89 12.19 5.50
C ILE A 461 -10.65 11.45 6.00
N ALA A 462 -10.25 11.69 7.25
CA ALA A 462 -9.11 11.02 7.85
C ALA A 462 -9.38 9.53 8.07
N ILE A 463 -10.48 9.19 8.76
CA ILE A 463 -10.89 7.80 8.99
C ILE A 463 -12.32 7.60 8.51
N GLN A 464 -12.60 6.56 7.73
CA GLN A 464 -13.95 6.26 7.30
C GLN A 464 -14.40 4.85 7.66
N VAL A 465 -15.67 4.76 8.01
CA VAL A 465 -16.38 3.50 8.13
C VAL A 465 -16.82 3.08 6.74
N SER A 466 -16.63 1.81 6.43
CA SER A 466 -17.03 1.33 5.14
C SER A 466 -18.55 1.27 4.97
N GLN A 467 -19.01 1.84 3.86
CA GLN A 467 -20.43 2.10 3.56
C GLN A 467 -21.14 0.98 2.81
N ASN A 468 -20.38 0.08 2.19
CA ASN A 468 -20.92 -0.98 1.33
C ASN A 468 -20.87 -2.35 2.02
N ASN A 469 -20.79 -2.38 3.34
CA ASN A 469 -20.89 -3.61 4.12
C ASN A 469 -21.59 -3.31 5.45
N ASP A 470 -22.80 -3.86 5.54
CA ASP A 470 -23.71 -3.76 6.67
C ASP A 470 -23.56 -4.97 7.64
N ASP A 471 -22.83 -6.02 7.24
CA ASP A 471 -22.79 -7.34 7.90
C ASP A 471 -21.68 -7.51 8.94
N GLY A 472 -20.53 -6.84 8.79
CA GLY A 472 -19.44 -7.08 9.73
C GLY A 472 -18.25 -6.15 9.63
N GLN A 473 -18.17 -5.16 10.52
CA GLN A 473 -16.97 -4.34 10.67
C GLN A 473 -16.11 -4.84 11.85
N HIS A 474 -14.80 -4.69 11.78
CA HIS A 474 -13.94 -5.04 12.92
C HIS A 474 -13.70 -3.83 13.82
N PRO A 475 -13.60 -4.02 15.15
CA PRO A 475 -13.31 -2.93 16.07
C PRO A 475 -11.99 -2.22 15.72
N VAL A 476 -12.05 -0.88 15.69
CA VAL A 476 -10.89 -0.01 15.53
C VAL A 476 -10.59 0.66 16.87
N ILE A 477 -9.42 0.38 17.43
CA ILE A 477 -8.95 0.96 18.69
C ILE A 477 -7.92 2.02 18.36
N THR A 478 -8.22 3.25 18.75
CA THR A 478 -7.32 4.39 18.53
C THR A 478 -6.74 4.88 19.85
N SER A 479 -5.46 5.28 19.86
CA SER A 479 -4.84 5.90 21.03
C SER A 479 -3.77 6.92 20.61
N GLN A 480 -3.59 7.98 21.41
CA GLN A 480 -2.58 9.03 21.13
C GLN A 480 -2.72 9.66 19.73
N ILE A 481 -3.95 9.82 19.24
CA ILE A 481 -4.21 10.43 17.93
C ILE A 481 -4.07 11.93 18.02
N SER A 482 -3.36 12.51 17.07
CA SER A 482 -3.25 13.95 16.91
C SER A 482 -3.94 14.42 15.63
N LEU A 483 -4.74 15.48 15.75
CA LEU A 483 -5.58 15.99 14.66
C LEU A 483 -5.32 17.48 14.47
N TYR A 484 -4.87 17.87 13.29
CA TYR A 484 -4.56 19.27 12.96
C TYR A 484 -5.23 19.67 11.66
N ASN A 485 -5.67 20.93 11.56
CA ASN A 485 -6.37 21.44 10.39
C ASN A 485 -7.47 20.49 9.87
N ILE A 486 -8.21 19.84 10.77
CA ILE A 486 -9.29 18.92 10.43
C ILE A 486 -10.60 19.44 11.02
N SER A 487 -11.56 19.73 10.15
CA SER A 487 -12.91 20.08 10.58
C SER A 487 -13.62 18.87 11.21
N SER A 488 -14.52 19.11 12.19
CA SER A 488 -15.07 18.05 13.05
C SER A 488 -15.56 16.83 12.26
N GLY A 489 -16.41 17.03 11.25
CA GLY A 489 -17.01 15.94 10.45
C GLY A 489 -16.08 15.23 9.47
N LYS A 490 -14.77 15.50 9.52
CA LYS A 490 -13.73 14.91 8.65
C LYS A 490 -12.76 14.03 9.43
N LYS A 491 -12.88 14.01 10.76
CA LYS A 491 -12.09 13.14 11.64
C LYS A 491 -12.46 11.68 11.42
N ILE A 492 -13.75 11.40 11.56
CA ILE A 492 -14.36 10.11 11.30
C ILE A 492 -15.70 10.33 10.61
N PHE A 493 -16.04 9.45 9.69
CA PHE A 493 -17.35 9.46 9.05
C PHE A 493 -17.90 8.05 8.88
N ASN A 494 -19.14 7.87 9.32
CA ASN A 494 -19.94 6.70 9.02
C ASN A 494 -21.21 7.16 8.30
N GLY A 495 -21.25 7.03 6.97
CA GLY A 495 -22.46 7.30 6.21
C GLY A 495 -23.65 6.42 6.59
N ARG A 496 -24.77 6.57 5.86
CA ARG A 496 -26.02 5.92 6.20
C ARG A 496 -26.04 4.47 5.69
N PRO A 497 -26.40 3.48 6.54
CA PRO A 497 -26.57 2.10 6.11
C PRO A 497 -27.59 1.97 4.98
N ASN A 498 -27.41 0.96 4.13
CA ASN A 498 -28.38 0.67 3.09
C ASN A 498 -29.61 -0.02 3.69
N ILE A 499 -30.71 0.73 3.86
CA ILE A 499 -31.94 0.14 4.41
C ILE A 499 -32.55 -0.97 3.53
N GLY A 500 -32.12 -1.08 2.27
CA GLY A 500 -32.60 -2.08 1.33
C GLY A 500 -32.09 -3.50 1.58
N VAL A 501 -31.03 -3.68 2.38
CA VAL A 501 -30.51 -5.01 2.73
C VAL A 501 -31.13 -5.58 4.01
N VAL A 502 -31.99 -4.82 4.68
CA VAL A 502 -32.64 -5.28 5.91
C VAL A 502 -33.83 -6.19 5.55
N ASP A 503 -33.65 -7.50 5.65
CA ASP A 503 -34.73 -8.49 5.55
C ASP A 503 -35.11 -9.08 6.93
N PRO A 504 -36.27 -8.69 7.51
CA PRO A 504 -36.73 -9.24 8.78
C PRO A 504 -37.05 -10.74 8.77
N SER A 505 -37.20 -11.35 7.58
CA SER A 505 -37.53 -12.77 7.43
C SER A 505 -36.31 -13.70 7.59
N ASP A 506 -35.10 -13.17 7.42
CA ASP A 506 -33.82 -13.88 7.64
C ASP A 506 -33.37 -13.89 9.11
N CYS A 507 -34.06 -13.13 9.97
CA CYS A 507 -33.78 -13.09 11.40
C CYS A 507 -34.27 -14.35 12.13
N VAL A 508 -33.37 -15.28 12.46
CA VAL A 508 -33.69 -16.54 13.16
C VAL A 508 -33.84 -16.35 14.69
N GLY A 509 -34.86 -15.60 15.13
CA GLY A 509 -35.42 -15.74 16.48
C GLY A 509 -36.16 -14.54 17.09
N GLY A 510 -36.60 -14.70 18.35
CA GLY A 510 -37.68 -13.95 19.01
C GLY A 510 -37.57 -12.41 18.94
N GLN A 511 -38.47 -11.81 18.14
CA GLN A 511 -38.40 -10.45 17.58
C GLN A 511 -38.74 -9.28 18.52
N ALA A 512 -39.16 -9.51 19.77
CA ALA A 512 -39.93 -8.52 20.52
C ALA A 512 -39.20 -7.20 20.87
N HIS A 513 -37.86 -7.18 20.92
CA HIS A 513 -37.11 -5.96 21.26
C HIS A 513 -35.84 -5.70 20.44
N GLY A 514 -35.58 -6.48 19.39
CA GLY A 514 -34.40 -6.27 18.53
C GLY A 514 -33.04 -6.46 19.22
N VAL A 515 -33.00 -7.12 20.37
CA VAL A 515 -31.77 -7.45 21.15
C VAL A 515 -31.94 -8.84 21.79
N GLY A 516 -30.94 -9.71 21.65
CA GLY A 516 -30.92 -11.04 22.28
C GLY A 516 -30.03 -12.05 21.55
N ASP A 517 -29.79 -13.20 22.21
CA ASP A 517 -28.86 -14.25 21.77
C ASP A 517 -29.26 -14.91 20.45
N PHE A 518 -30.51 -14.73 20.04
CA PHE A 518 -31.03 -15.18 18.76
C PHE A 518 -30.40 -14.49 17.54
N ARG A 519 -29.66 -13.40 17.74
CA ARG A 519 -28.86 -12.77 16.69
C ARG A 519 -27.45 -13.35 16.59
N ILE A 520 -27.05 -14.29 17.45
CA ILE A 520 -25.76 -14.96 17.33
C ILE A 520 -25.91 -16.10 16.33
N PRO A 521 -25.12 -16.14 15.23
CA PRO A 521 -25.20 -17.22 14.25
C PRO A 521 -24.99 -18.58 14.91
N THR A 522 -25.72 -19.62 14.47
CA THR A 522 -25.67 -20.98 15.04
C THR A 522 -24.25 -21.58 15.07
N VAL A 523 -23.45 -21.20 14.08
CA VAL A 523 -22.01 -21.50 13.94
C VAL A 523 -21.16 -20.87 15.05
N ALA A 524 -21.48 -19.68 15.55
CA ALA A 524 -20.84 -19.07 16.72
C ALA A 524 -21.34 -19.66 18.05
N LEU A 525 -22.36 -20.54 18.00
CA LEU A 525 -22.85 -21.31 19.14
C LEU A 525 -22.23 -22.71 19.21
N SER A 526 -21.35 -23.10 18.29
CA SER A 526 -20.78 -24.45 18.23
C SER A 526 -19.25 -24.42 18.12
N ASP A 527 -18.54 -25.33 18.78
CA ASP A 527 -17.09 -25.48 18.63
C ASP A 527 -16.69 -26.23 17.35
N SER A 528 -15.39 -26.39 17.10
CA SER A 528 -14.85 -27.12 15.93
C SER A 528 -15.25 -28.60 15.89
N ASN A 529 -15.80 -29.15 16.97
CA ASN A 529 -16.30 -30.52 17.07
C ASN A 529 -17.85 -30.58 16.99
N GLY A 530 -18.53 -29.45 16.79
CA GLY A 530 -19.98 -29.33 16.73
C GLY A 530 -20.68 -29.36 18.09
N GLN A 531 -19.96 -29.20 19.22
CA GLN A 531 -20.58 -29.05 20.53
C GLN A 531 -21.04 -27.62 20.77
N ILE A 532 -22.23 -27.47 21.36
CA ILE A 532 -22.77 -26.15 21.71
C ILE A 532 -21.92 -25.51 22.80
N ILE A 533 -21.38 -24.32 22.54
CA ILE A 533 -20.63 -23.51 23.49
C ILE A 533 -21.55 -22.54 24.24
N SER A 534 -21.28 -22.34 25.54
CA SER A 534 -22.02 -21.38 26.34
C SER A 534 -21.62 -19.95 25.97
N ILE A 535 -22.55 -19.20 25.37
CA ILE A 535 -22.37 -17.81 24.92
C ILE A 535 -21.93 -16.82 26.00
N SER A 536 -22.21 -17.09 27.28
CA SER A 536 -21.81 -16.22 28.38
C SER A 536 -20.31 -16.23 28.63
N GLY A 537 -19.60 -17.25 28.15
CA GLY A 537 -18.13 -17.31 28.18
C GLY A 537 -17.50 -16.39 27.12
N PRO A 538 -17.71 -16.64 25.81
CA PRO A 538 -17.11 -15.85 24.75
C PRO A 538 -17.67 -14.42 24.61
N TYR A 539 -18.96 -14.21 24.93
CA TYR A 539 -19.66 -12.95 24.68
C TYR A 539 -20.42 -12.42 25.93
N PRO A 540 -19.71 -12.07 27.03
CA PRO A 540 -20.34 -11.67 28.29
C PRO A 540 -21.07 -10.31 28.22
N GLY A 541 -20.72 -9.43 27.27
CA GLY A 541 -21.25 -8.06 27.12
C GLY A 541 -22.08 -7.80 25.85
N ARG A 542 -22.70 -8.85 25.29
CA ARG A 542 -23.48 -8.81 24.04
C ARG A 542 -24.73 -7.92 24.12
N GLY A 543 -24.97 -7.11 23.09
CA GLY A 543 -26.10 -6.17 22.98
C GLY A 543 -25.70 -4.84 22.37
N ILE A 544 -26.67 -3.93 22.15
CA ILE A 544 -26.38 -2.54 21.76
C ILE A 544 -26.37 -1.71 23.04
N ASP A 545 -25.22 -1.12 23.40
CA ASP A 545 -25.22 -0.11 24.45
C ASP A 545 -25.79 1.21 23.92
N ARG A 546 -26.91 1.63 24.50
CA ARG A 546 -27.51 2.96 24.32
C ARG A 546 -27.64 3.67 25.66
N SER A 547 -26.65 3.50 26.52
CA SER A 547 -26.53 4.20 27.79
C SER A 547 -26.91 5.67 27.62
N PRO A 548 -27.59 6.30 28.59
CA PRO A 548 -27.86 7.75 28.58
C PRO A 548 -26.59 8.61 28.44
N ALA A 549 -25.40 8.02 28.67
CA ALA A 549 -24.10 8.65 28.47
C ALA A 549 -23.66 8.73 26.98
N CYS A 550 -24.37 8.07 26.06
CA CYS A 550 -24.10 8.09 24.63
C CYS A 550 -24.80 9.28 23.95
N VAL A 551 -24.04 10.13 23.25
CA VAL A 551 -24.55 11.31 22.54
C VAL A 551 -24.36 11.13 21.04
N TYR A 552 -25.44 11.26 20.26
CA TYR A 552 -25.36 11.22 18.81
C TYR A 552 -24.60 12.45 18.27
N GLN A 553 -23.64 12.22 17.38
CA GLN A 553 -22.85 13.24 16.70
C GLN A 553 -23.28 13.29 15.22
N PRO A 554 -24.12 14.26 14.80
CA PRO A 554 -24.65 14.31 13.44
C PRO A 554 -23.56 14.47 12.36
N SER A 555 -22.44 15.12 12.70
CA SER A 555 -21.31 15.32 11.79
C SER A 555 -20.52 14.03 11.50
N TYR A 556 -20.55 13.07 12.43
CA TYR A 556 -19.91 11.74 12.28
C TYR A 556 -20.92 10.68 11.85
N GLN A 557 -22.20 10.96 12.08
CA GLN A 557 -23.31 10.02 11.96
C GLN A 557 -23.16 8.80 12.88
N MET A 558 -22.60 9.01 14.08
CA MET A 558 -22.32 7.97 15.07
C MET A 558 -22.71 8.43 16.49
N TYR A 559 -22.93 7.49 17.41
CA TYR A 559 -23.05 7.76 18.84
C TYR A 559 -21.67 7.77 19.50
N LEU A 560 -21.40 8.78 20.32
CA LEU A 560 -20.19 8.88 21.15
C LEU A 560 -20.55 8.58 22.61
N CYS A 561 -19.97 7.51 23.16
CA CYS A 561 -20.21 7.06 24.54
C CYS A 561 -18.95 7.30 25.38
N LEU A 562 -19.01 8.21 26.36
CA LEU A 562 -17.83 8.71 27.09
C LEU A 562 -17.43 7.89 28.33
N ASN A 563 -18.28 6.96 28.79
CA ASN A 563 -18.03 6.15 29.99
C ASN A 563 -17.89 4.65 29.64
N VAL A 564 -16.63 4.23 29.48
CA VAL A 564 -16.02 2.89 29.52
C VAL A 564 -16.88 1.69 29.09
N THR A 565 -16.55 1.11 27.93
CA THR A 565 -16.23 -0.32 27.83
C THR A 565 -15.25 -0.56 26.67
N ASP A 566 -14.32 -1.50 26.82
CA ASP A 566 -13.59 -2.11 25.70
C ASP A 566 -14.58 -2.95 24.88
N TYR A 567 -15.39 -2.28 24.05
CA TYR A 567 -16.34 -2.97 23.18
C TYR A 567 -15.59 -3.64 22.03
N ARG A 568 -15.79 -4.95 21.89
CA ARG A 568 -15.49 -5.68 20.67
C ARG A 568 -16.74 -5.61 19.79
N MET A 569 -16.58 -5.38 18.49
CA MET A 569 -17.72 -5.51 17.59
C MET A 569 -18.15 -6.98 17.55
N LEU A 570 -19.44 -7.24 17.78
CA LEU A 570 -20.06 -8.51 17.47
C LEU A 570 -20.53 -8.43 16.01
N ILE A 571 -19.81 -9.10 15.13
CA ILE A 571 -20.21 -9.30 13.73
C ILE A 571 -21.38 -10.28 13.73
N ILE A 572 -22.51 -9.83 13.19
CA ILE A 572 -23.71 -10.67 12.99
C ILE A 572 -23.92 -10.70 11.50
N GLU A 573 -23.30 -11.69 10.87
CA GLU A 573 -23.56 -12.01 9.47
C GLU A 573 -24.90 -12.74 9.39
N SER A 574 -25.72 -12.34 8.43
CA SER A 574 -26.91 -13.10 8.05
C SER A 574 -26.43 -14.46 7.52
N MET A 575 -27.06 -15.56 7.98
CA MET A 575 -26.78 -16.89 7.42
C MET A 575 -27.59 -17.12 6.14
N ASP A 576 -27.88 -16.06 5.39
CA ASP A 576 -28.57 -16.18 4.11
C ASP A 576 -27.68 -16.90 3.10
N ALA A 577 -28.35 -17.40 2.07
CA ALA A 577 -27.72 -18.19 1.03
C ALA A 577 -27.21 -17.29 -0.08
N ASP A 578 -26.71 -16.09 0.23
CA ASP A 578 -26.20 -15.14 -0.75
C ASP A 578 -24.99 -15.73 -1.46
N THR A 579 -25.33 -16.46 -2.52
CA THR A 579 -24.47 -16.81 -3.62
C THR A 579 -24.13 -15.51 -4.35
N GLU A 580 -23.12 -14.77 -3.87
CA GLU A 580 -22.37 -13.91 -4.79
C GLU A 580 -21.66 -14.83 -5.79
N THR A 581 -22.35 -15.10 -6.91
CA THR A 581 -21.81 -15.81 -8.08
C THR A 581 -20.89 -14.95 -8.91
#